data_AF-A0A0R3WQ05-F1
#
_entry.id   AF-A0A0R3WQ05-F1
#
_cell.length_a   1.000
_cell.length_b   1.000
_cell.length_c   1.000
_cell.angle_alpha   90.00
_cell.angle_beta   90.00
_cell.angle_gamma   90.00
#
_symmetry.space_group_name_H-M   'P 1'
#
loop_
_entity.id
_entity.type
_entity.pdbx_description
1 polymer ?
#
loop_
_entity_poly.entity_id
_entity_poly.type
_entity_poly.pdbx_seq_one_letter_code
_entity_poly.pdbx_strand_id
1 'polypeptide(L)'
;MGPWANPQNVDIKEVGGGLSNYLYVASLKVGSGDFSNTIPTKVFIRVYGELLRSNMNTIILDAVLFALLSEKRLGPKLYGVFPGGRIEEFVEVSIFRLP
;
A
#
# COMPACT_ATOMS: atom_id res chain seq x y z
N MET A 1 -9.85 16.30 -9.49
CA MET A 1 -9.39 15.46 -8.36
C MET A 1 -9.96 14.06 -8.56
N GLY A 2 -9.15 13.01 -8.40
CA GLY A 2 -9.61 11.62 -8.61
C GLY A 2 -10.50 11.10 -7.47
N PRO A 3 -11.11 9.90 -7.62
CA PRO A 3 -12.05 9.35 -6.64
C PRO A 3 -11.45 9.13 -5.24
N TRP A 4 -10.14 8.90 -5.16
CA TRP A 4 -9.37 8.78 -3.91
C TRP A 4 -9.23 10.08 -3.11
N ALA A 5 -9.49 11.24 -3.70
CA ALA A 5 -9.37 12.53 -3.03
C ALA A 5 -10.52 12.80 -2.04
N ASN A 6 -11.63 12.07 -2.16
CA ASN A 6 -12.75 12.17 -1.22
C ASN A 6 -12.69 11.00 -0.22
N PRO A 7 -12.42 11.25 1.07
CA PRO A 7 -12.36 10.19 2.08
C PRO A 7 -13.66 9.39 2.23
N GLN A 8 -14.82 9.98 1.92
CA GLN A 8 -16.11 9.28 2.02
C GLN A 8 -16.23 8.13 1.01
N ASN A 9 -15.44 8.16 -0.05
CA ASN A 9 -15.38 7.13 -1.08
C ASN A 9 -14.49 5.93 -0.68
N VAL A 10 -13.79 5.99 0.44
CA VAL A 10 -12.75 5.02 0.79
C VAL A 10 -13.21 4.17 1.97
N ASP A 11 -13.11 2.85 1.81
CA ASP A 11 -13.17 1.89 2.90
C ASP A 11 -11.76 1.37 3.21
N ILE A 12 -11.43 1.30 4.50
CA ILE A 12 -10.12 0.83 4.97
C ILE A 12 -10.33 -0.37 5.89
N LYS A 13 -9.60 -1.45 5.64
CA LYS A 13 -9.58 -2.65 6.47
C LYS A 13 -8.18 -2.95 6.94
N GLU A 14 -8.00 -3.12 8.24
CA GLU A 14 -6.77 -3.69 8.81
C GLU A 14 -6.69 -5.18 8.42
N VAL A 15 -5.54 -5.59 7.89
CA VAL A 15 -5.30 -6.98 7.45
C VAL A 15 -4.17 -7.66 8.21
N GLY A 16 -3.49 -6.93 9.09
CA GLY A 16 -2.49 -7.47 9.99
C GLY A 16 -1.47 -6.43 10.39
N GLY A 17 -0.49 -6.86 11.17
CA GLY A 17 0.59 -6.01 11.59
C GLY A 17 1.31 -6.55 12.82
N GLY A 18 2.31 -5.79 13.26
CA GLY A 18 3.11 -6.06 14.44
C GLY A 18 4.11 -4.92 14.65
N LEU A 19 5.16 -5.18 15.43
CA LEU A 19 6.14 -4.15 15.83
C LEU A 19 6.86 -3.44 14.67
N SER A 20 6.93 -4.08 13.49
CA SER A 20 7.59 -3.52 12.31
C SER A 20 6.64 -2.75 11.40
N ASN A 21 5.39 -3.19 11.23
CA ASN A 21 4.45 -2.57 10.29
C ASN A 21 3.00 -2.80 10.71
N TYR A 22 2.15 -1.81 10.45
CA TYR A 22 0.70 -1.94 10.41
C TYR A 22 0.22 -1.98 8.95
N LEU A 23 -0.63 -2.94 8.62
CA LEU A 23 -1.01 -3.26 7.24
C LEU A 23 -2.51 -3.05 7.03
N TYR A 24 -2.84 -2.26 6.02
CA TYR A 24 -4.21 -1.95 5.67
C TYR A 24 -4.45 -2.17 4.17
N VAL A 25 -5.67 -2.55 3.85
CA VAL A 25 -6.19 -2.53 2.48
C VAL A 25 -7.21 -1.41 2.40
N ALA A 26 -6.99 -0.47 1.50
CA ALA A 26 -7.96 0.58 1.19
C ALA A 26 -8.62 0.29 -0.16
N SER A 27 -9.94 0.46 -0.25
CA SER A 27 -10.72 0.22 -1.46
C SER A 27 -11.67 1.38 -1.71
N LEU A 28 -11.90 1.71 -2.98
CA LEU A 28 -12.96 2.63 -3.38
C LEU A 28 -14.32 1.94 -3.30
N LYS A 29 -15.30 2.65 -2.75
CA LYS A 29 -16.70 2.22 -2.69
C LYS A 29 -17.31 2.13 -4.08
N VAL A 30 -18.23 1.20 -4.25
CA VAL A 30 -19.02 1.07 -5.49
C VAL A 30 -19.77 2.39 -5.73
N GLY A 31 -19.67 2.94 -6.94
CA GLY A 31 -20.32 4.20 -7.32
C GLY A 31 -19.55 5.47 -6.98
N SER A 32 -18.30 5.37 -6.50
CA SER A 32 -17.48 6.55 -6.15
C SER A 32 -16.97 7.38 -7.33
N GLY A 33 -17.23 6.97 -8.58
CA GLY A 33 -16.82 7.68 -9.80
C GLY A 33 -16.57 6.75 -10.97
N ASP A 34 -16.14 7.34 -12.09
CA ASP A 34 -15.75 6.59 -13.29
C ASP A 34 -14.38 5.94 -13.09
N PHE A 35 -14.34 4.61 -13.14
CA PHE A 35 -13.13 3.83 -12.91
C PHE A 35 -12.45 3.59 -14.26
N SER A 36 -11.60 4.50 -14.70
CA SER A 36 -10.70 4.19 -15.80
C SER A 36 -9.77 3.05 -15.38
N ASN A 37 -9.37 2.18 -16.32
CA ASN A 37 -8.42 1.08 -16.08
C ASN A 37 -7.04 1.53 -15.55
N THR A 38 -6.82 2.83 -15.43
CA THR A 38 -5.59 3.45 -14.92
C THR A 38 -5.65 3.80 -13.44
N ILE A 39 -6.85 3.87 -12.84
CA ILE A 39 -7.03 4.20 -11.42
C ILE A 39 -7.21 2.90 -10.64
N PRO A 40 -6.34 2.59 -9.67
CA PRO A 40 -6.52 1.41 -8.84
C PRO A 40 -7.79 1.56 -8.00
N THR A 41 -8.62 0.52 -7.95
CA THR A 41 -9.81 0.47 -7.08
C THR A 41 -9.48 -0.03 -5.68
N LYS A 42 -8.31 -0.65 -5.51
CA LYS A 42 -7.79 -1.15 -4.24
C LYS A 42 -6.29 -0.90 -4.16
N VAL A 43 -5.82 -0.47 -3.00
CA VAL A 43 -4.40 -0.24 -2.72
C VAL A 43 -4.02 -0.86 -1.38
N PHE A 44 -2.75 -1.18 -1.23
CA PHE A 44 -2.18 -1.67 0.01
C PHE A 44 -1.45 -0.52 0.72
N ILE A 45 -1.73 -0.32 2.01
CA ILE A 45 -1.11 0.74 2.80
C ILE A 45 -0.27 0.08 3.88
N ARG A 46 1.00 0.49 3.94
CA ARG A 46 1.93 0.06 4.97
C ARG A 46 2.34 1.27 5.79
N VAL A 47 2.09 1.19 7.09
CA VAL A 47 2.56 2.18 8.07
C VAL A 47 3.68 1.54 8.89
N TYR A 48 4.84 2.17 8.92
CA TYR A 48 5.99 1.68 9.69
C TYR A 48 5.67 1.73 11.18
N GLY A 49 5.94 0.61 11.88
CA GLY A 49 5.77 0.46 13.33
C GLY A 49 6.99 0.96 14.11
N GLU A 50 6.94 0.79 15.43
CA GLU A 50 7.88 1.35 16.40
C GLU A 50 9.33 0.94 16.12
N LEU A 51 9.57 -0.32 15.74
CA LEU A 51 10.93 -0.81 15.51
C LEU A 51 11.58 -0.11 14.31
N LEU A 52 10.87 0.06 13.21
CA LEU A 52 11.41 0.75 12.03
C LEU A 52 11.51 2.25 12.29
N ARG A 53 10.58 2.85 13.04
CA ARG A 53 10.63 4.29 13.40
C ARG A 53 11.85 4.67 14.23
N SER A 54 12.38 3.74 15.04
CA SER A 54 13.59 3.98 15.82
C SER A 54 14.87 4.11 14.97
N ASN A 55 14.82 3.74 13.67
CA ASN A 55 15.96 3.84 12.77
C ASN A 55 15.57 4.49 11.43
N MET A 56 15.71 5.83 11.37
CA MET A 56 15.40 6.61 10.17
C MET A 56 16.21 6.17 8.93
N ASN A 57 17.47 5.79 9.09
CA ASN A 57 18.30 5.36 7.96
C ASN A 57 17.75 4.09 7.32
N THR A 58 17.27 3.15 8.13
CA THR A 58 16.60 1.94 7.64
C THR A 58 15.33 2.27 6.86
N ILE A 59 14.50 3.20 7.35
CA ILE A 59 13.29 3.63 6.63
C ILE A 59 13.61 4.21 5.25
N ILE A 60 14.64 5.06 5.16
CA ILE A 60 15.03 5.69 3.89
C ILE A 60 15.54 4.63 2.92
N LEU A 61 16.42 3.73 3.38
CA LEU A 61 16.95 2.65 2.56
C LEU A 61 15.84 1.73 2.06
N ASP A 62 14.90 1.33 2.93
CA ASP A 62 13.75 0.51 2.55
C ASP A 62 12.88 1.20 1.49
N ALA A 63 12.64 2.50 1.63
CA ALA A 63 11.87 3.27 0.66
C ALA A 63 12.58 3.34 -0.70
N VAL A 64 13.89 3.57 -0.72
CA VAL A 64 14.70 3.60 -1.96
C VAL A 64 14.73 2.22 -2.62
N LEU A 65 14.98 1.17 -1.85
CA LEU A 65 14.98 -0.21 -2.35
C LEU A 65 13.61 -0.59 -2.93
N PHE A 66 12.54 -0.27 -2.22
CA PHE A 66 11.18 -0.56 -2.69
C PHE A 66 10.87 0.19 -3.99
N ALA A 67 11.21 1.48 -4.07
CA ALA A 67 11.04 2.28 -5.28
C ALA A 67 11.81 1.67 -6.46
N LEU A 68 13.07 1.28 -6.26
CA LEU A 68 13.88 0.62 -7.30
C LEU A 68 13.25 -0.69 -7.78
N LEU A 69 12.76 -1.53 -6.88
CA LEU A 69 12.10 -2.79 -7.23
C LEU A 69 10.80 -2.56 -8.00
N SER A 70 9.99 -1.59 -7.57
CA SER A 70 8.77 -1.17 -8.29
C SER A 70 9.08 -0.69 -9.71
N GLU A 71 10.06 0.19 -9.88
CA GLU A 71 10.47 0.72 -11.20
C GLU A 71 10.95 -0.39 -12.15
N LYS A 72 11.63 -1.40 -11.61
CA LYS A 72 12.08 -2.58 -12.36
C LYS A 72 11.00 -3.65 -12.52
N ARG A 73 9.79 -3.43 -11.99
CA ARG A 73 8.67 -4.40 -11.99
C ARG A 73 9.04 -5.73 -11.32
N LEU A 74 9.91 -5.67 -10.32
CA LEU A 74 10.36 -6.80 -9.49
C LEU A 74 9.61 -6.88 -8.15
N GLY A 75 8.61 -6.04 -7.96
CA GLY A 75 7.73 -6.01 -6.80
C GLY A 75 6.43 -5.26 -7.14
N PRO A 76 5.53 -5.11 -6.15
CA PRO A 76 4.30 -4.34 -6.32
C PRO A 76 4.61 -2.90 -6.74
N LYS A 77 3.75 -2.32 -7.58
CA LYS A 77 3.90 -0.91 -7.97
C LYS A 77 3.81 0.02 -6.75
N LEU A 78 4.71 0.98 -6.65
CA LEU A 78 4.68 2.05 -5.66
C LEU A 78 3.79 3.20 -6.16
N TYR A 79 2.73 3.54 -5.42
CA TYR A 79 1.88 4.69 -5.73
C TYR A 79 2.30 5.96 -5.00
N GLY A 80 2.91 5.84 -3.83
CA GLY A 80 3.38 7.00 -3.08
C GLY A 80 4.04 6.63 -1.76
N VAL A 81 4.87 7.55 -1.26
CA VAL A 81 5.54 7.47 0.05
C VAL A 81 5.12 8.68 0.86
N PHE A 82 4.92 8.49 2.16
CA PHE A 82 4.59 9.56 3.10
C PHE A 82 5.38 9.37 4.40
N PRO A 83 5.48 10.39 5.27
CA PRO A 83 6.14 10.24 6.56
C PRO A 83 5.56 9.08 7.37
N GLY A 84 6.37 8.04 7.56
CA GLY A 84 5.97 6.85 8.32
C GLY A 84 5.25 5.76 7.52
N GLY A 85 5.23 5.79 6.19
CA GLY A 85 4.65 4.70 5.42
C GLY A 85 4.67 4.87 3.89
N ARG A 86 3.96 3.98 3.21
CA ARG A 86 3.81 3.97 1.76
C ARG A 86 2.50 3.34 1.31
N ILE A 87 2.14 3.65 0.06
CA ILE A 87 0.98 3.11 -0.65
C ILE A 87 1.49 2.29 -1.84
N GLU A 88 1.09 1.03 -1.88
CA GLU A 88 1.57 -0.02 -2.78
C GLU A 88 0.39 -0.58 -3.59
N GLU A 89 0.69 -1.20 -4.71
CA GLU A 89 -0.24 -2.08 -5.42
C GLU A 89 -0.72 -3.20 -4.50
N PHE A 90 -2.04 -3.42 -4.50
CA PHE A 90 -2.61 -4.57 -3.84
C PHE A 90 -2.46 -5.80 -4.74
N VAL A 91 -1.66 -6.76 -4.30
CA VAL A 91 -1.49 -8.05 -4.97
C VAL A 91 -2.30 -9.10 -4.24
N GLU A 92 -3.33 -9.63 -4.91
CA GLU A 92 -4.11 -10.74 -4.39
C GLU A 92 -3.34 -12.05 -4.61
N VAL A 93 -2.91 -12.67 -3.50
CA VAL A 93 -2.19 -13.95 -3.55
C VAL A 93 -3.11 -15.08 -3.11
N SER A 94 -3.32 -16.03 -4.01
CA SER A 94 -3.88 -17.34 -3.66
C SER A 94 -2.71 -18.22 -3.22
N ILE A 95 -2.63 -18.53 -1.93
CA ILE A 95 -1.71 -19.57 -1.47
C ILE A 95 -2.20 -20.89 -2.07
N PHE A 96 -1.39 -21.52 -2.92
CA PHE A 96 -1.59 -22.91 -3.30
C PHE A 96 -1.56 -23.75 -2.02
N ARG A 97 -2.74 -24.12 -1.52
CA ARG A 97 -2.83 -25.17 -0.51
C ARG A 97 -2.48 -26.47 -1.23
N LEU A 98 -1.33 -27.03 -0.90
CA LEU A 98 -1.02 -28.42 -1.25
C LEU A 98 -2.15 -29.31 -0.71
N PRO A 99 -2.63 -30.28 -1.50
CA PRO A 99 -3.70 -31.19 -1.09
C PRO A 99 -3.33 -32.02 0.15
#